data_AF-A0A8T9C3P5-F1
#
_entry.id   AF-A0A8T9C3P5-F1
#
_cell.length_a   1.000
_cell.length_b   1.000
_cell.length_c   1.000
_cell.angle_alpha   90.00
_cell.angle_beta   90.00
_cell.angle_gamma   90.00
#
_symmetry.space_group_name_H-M   'P 1'
#
loop_
_entity.id
_entity.type
_entity.pdbx_description
1 polymer ?
#
loop_
_entity_poly.entity_id
_entity_poly.type
_entity_poly.pdbx_seq_one_letter_code
_entity_poly.pdbx_strand_id
1 'polypeptide(L)'
;QCLLDESPQIALSFQCPSCSSSITTNPSGPSATNSLLPQSSQQPQILTRYHNEGGVQENLDILPLITEEAYLDANPAARPARAFLTMCSEGDVAGIIELLMAIEEDRDEEDMSPAELLRYQDPLEGMKTGLHMAVEKNQQEAVWLLLWLASSVPTNAFPEEVAQAAQEMGAGRETASGVDLRSLRDEQHRSAEDVARGMGGSLGRLGGSWCSEGLDVMSREVSQAQYLGLWAFPDGSKYSNRLEIEPWLPGL
;
A
#
# COMPACT_ATOMS: atom_id res chain seq x y z
N GLN A 1 -20.90 -16.82 10.57
CA GLN A 1 -20.98 -15.78 9.52
C GLN A 1 -19.82 -14.84 9.77
N CYS A 2 -18.92 -14.64 8.80
CA CYS A 2 -17.81 -13.72 9.01
C CYS A 2 -18.34 -12.29 8.92
N LEU A 3 -17.95 -11.41 9.84
CA LEU A 3 -18.33 -9.99 9.83
C LEU A 3 -18.01 -9.34 8.48
N LEU A 4 -16.90 -9.77 7.85
CA LEU A 4 -16.45 -9.27 6.57
C LEU A 4 -17.37 -9.65 5.39
N ASP A 5 -18.17 -10.72 5.51
CA ASP A 5 -19.13 -11.11 4.47
C ASP A 5 -20.26 -10.07 4.31
N GLU A 6 -20.53 -9.32 5.38
CA GLU A 6 -21.56 -8.27 5.43
C GLU A 6 -20.95 -6.86 5.35
N SER A 7 -19.68 -6.75 4.93
CA SER A 7 -18.95 -5.47 4.86
C SER A 7 -19.70 -4.38 4.11
N PRO A 8 -20.34 -4.62 2.94
CA PRO A 8 -21.11 -3.59 2.25
C PRO A 8 -22.25 -3.01 3.08
N GLN A 9 -22.95 -3.85 3.85
CA GLN A 9 -24.05 -3.40 4.71
C GLN A 9 -23.53 -2.67 5.95
N ILE A 10 -22.43 -3.15 6.53
CA ILE A 10 -21.85 -2.57 7.74
C ILE A 10 -21.23 -1.20 7.44
N ALA A 11 -20.51 -1.06 6.32
CA ALA A 11 -19.91 0.20 5.88
C ALA A 11 -20.94 1.33 5.70
N LEU A 12 -22.18 0.99 5.35
CA LEU A 12 -23.27 1.95 5.17
C LEU A 12 -24.06 2.21 6.46
N SER A 13 -24.33 1.17 7.25
CA SER A 13 -25.29 1.23 8.36
C SER A 13 -24.65 1.44 9.73
N PHE A 14 -23.36 1.09 9.89
CA PHE A 14 -22.65 1.03 11.17
C PHE A 14 -23.38 0.21 12.24
N GLN A 15 -24.14 -0.80 11.81
CA GLN A 15 -24.94 -1.67 12.66
C GLN A 15 -24.47 -3.12 12.61
N CYS A 16 -24.61 -3.83 13.73
CA CYS A 16 -24.37 -5.26 13.80
C CYS A 16 -25.44 -6.01 12.97
N PRO A 17 -25.05 -6.84 11.99
CA PRO A 17 -26.02 -7.62 11.19
C PRO A 17 -26.90 -8.57 12.01
N SER A 18 -26.43 -8.98 13.20
CA SER A 18 -27.14 -9.95 14.04
C SER A 18 -28.16 -9.33 14.99
N CYS A 19 -27.91 -8.12 15.51
CA CYS A 19 -28.74 -7.50 16.54
C CYS A 19 -29.14 -6.04 16.24
N SER A 20 -28.75 -5.50 15.09
CA SER A 20 -29.01 -4.11 14.64
C SER A 20 -28.55 -3.01 15.59
N SER A 21 -27.74 -3.36 16.60
CA SER A 21 -27.16 -2.37 17.51
C SER A 21 -25.99 -1.65 16.82
N SER A 22 -25.80 -0.37 17.13
CA SER A 22 -24.64 0.38 16.63
C SER A 22 -23.35 -0.25 17.15
N ILE A 23 -22.38 -0.44 16.25
CA ILE A 23 -21.06 -1.03 16.57
C ILE A 23 -19.94 0.01 16.64
N THR A 24 -20.26 1.30 16.48
CA THR A 24 -19.28 2.39 16.51
C THR A 24 -19.02 2.87 17.92
N THR A 25 -17.75 3.11 18.23
CA THR A 25 -17.31 3.85 19.42
C THR A 25 -17.16 5.32 19.03
N ASN A 26 -17.84 6.22 19.75
CA ASN A 26 -18.13 7.64 19.42
C ASN A 26 -19.23 7.91 18.37
N PRO A 27 -20.50 7.55 18.65
CA PRO A 27 -21.63 8.03 17.85
C PRO A 27 -21.90 9.51 18.14
N SER A 28 -21.15 10.42 17.51
CA SER A 28 -21.47 11.86 17.59
C SER A 28 -22.58 12.23 16.60
N GLY A 29 -23.82 12.09 17.05
CA GLY A 29 -24.99 12.91 16.67
C GLY A 29 -25.60 12.72 15.26
N PRO A 30 -26.90 13.03 15.08
CA PRO A 30 -27.56 12.94 13.79
C PRO A 30 -27.10 14.07 12.86
N SER A 31 -27.09 13.76 11.56
CA SER A 31 -26.95 14.68 10.42
C SER A 31 -25.53 15.02 9.94
N ALA A 32 -25.11 14.33 8.87
CA ALA A 32 -24.43 14.94 7.73
C ALA A 32 -24.67 14.08 6.47
N THR A 33 -25.70 14.42 5.70
CA THR A 33 -25.77 14.04 4.29
C THR A 33 -24.60 14.69 3.56
N ASN A 34 -23.70 13.88 3.00
CA ASN A 34 -22.67 14.21 2.00
C ASN A 34 -22.12 15.64 1.94
N SER A 35 -20.82 15.79 2.17
CA SER A 35 -19.85 16.27 1.16
C SER A 35 -18.51 16.62 1.84
N LEU A 36 -17.42 16.10 1.28
CA LEU A 36 -16.08 16.71 1.23
C LEU A 36 -15.55 17.23 2.60
N LEU A 37 -14.81 16.36 3.30
CA LEU A 37 -14.11 16.52 4.60
C LEU A 37 -13.91 17.96 5.13
N PRO A 38 -14.07 18.12 6.46
CA PRO A 38 -13.02 18.79 7.23
C PRO A 38 -12.53 17.94 8.42
N GLN A 39 -11.21 17.87 8.56
CA GLN A 39 -10.49 17.39 9.74
C GLN A 39 -10.97 18.10 11.03
N SER A 40 -11.11 17.31 12.11
CA SER A 40 -11.33 17.66 13.54
C SER A 40 -12.67 17.28 14.21
N SER A 41 -13.44 16.36 13.63
CA SER A 41 -14.43 15.57 14.38
C SER A 41 -14.15 14.08 14.17
N GLN A 42 -13.96 13.34 15.26
CA GLN A 42 -13.58 11.93 15.30
C GLN A 42 -14.39 11.11 14.27
N GLN A 43 -13.70 10.54 13.28
CA GLN A 43 -14.31 9.56 12.38
C GLN A 43 -14.88 8.41 13.23
N PRO A 44 -16.03 7.84 12.86
CA PRO A 44 -16.57 6.68 13.56
C PRO A 44 -15.51 5.57 13.57
N GLN A 45 -15.36 4.88 14.70
CA GLN A 45 -14.41 3.78 14.83
C GLN A 45 -15.15 2.50 15.19
N ILE A 46 -14.73 1.37 14.61
CA ILE A 46 -15.26 0.06 14.98
C ILE A 46 -14.13 -0.66 15.71
N LEU A 47 -14.06 -0.47 17.02
CA LEU A 47 -13.03 -1.05 17.87
C LEU A 47 -13.38 -2.50 18.23
N THR A 48 -12.44 -3.40 17.99
CA THR A 48 -12.58 -4.82 18.30
C THR A 48 -11.36 -5.35 19.03
N ARG A 49 -11.52 -6.53 19.62
CA ARG A 49 -10.41 -7.29 20.21
C ARG A 49 -10.04 -8.41 19.25
N TYR A 50 -8.85 -8.34 18.70
CA TYR A 50 -8.33 -9.30 17.74
C TYR A 50 -7.44 -10.34 18.44
N HIS A 51 -7.66 -11.62 18.16
CA HIS A 51 -6.85 -12.73 18.68
C HIS A 51 -6.04 -13.32 17.53
N ASN A 52 -4.72 -13.37 17.67
CA ASN A 52 -3.82 -14.01 16.72
C ASN A 52 -2.86 -14.96 17.44
N GLU A 53 -2.05 -15.71 16.68
CA GLU A 53 -1.06 -16.64 17.23
C GLU A 53 0.01 -15.96 18.10
N GLY A 54 0.18 -14.63 17.95
CA GLY A 54 1.09 -13.79 18.71
C GLY A 54 0.48 -13.15 19.97
N GLY A 55 -0.82 -13.33 20.23
CA GLY A 55 -1.51 -12.80 21.40
C GLY A 55 -2.82 -12.07 21.09
N VAL A 56 -3.22 -11.19 22.01
CA VAL A 56 -4.48 -10.44 21.94
C VAL A 56 -4.17 -8.97 21.69
N GLN A 57 -4.71 -8.43 20.61
CA GLN A 57 -4.69 -7.01 20.29
C GLN A 57 -6.03 -6.37 20.68
N GLU A 58 -5.99 -5.55 21.72
CA GLU A 58 -7.15 -4.77 22.19
C GLU A 58 -7.33 -3.50 21.35
N ASN A 59 -8.58 -3.03 21.21
CA ASN A 59 -8.95 -1.78 20.53
C ASN A 59 -8.45 -1.65 19.08
N LEU A 60 -8.46 -2.74 18.31
CA LEU A 60 -8.20 -2.70 16.87
C LEU A 60 -9.38 -2.04 16.16
N ASP A 61 -9.14 -0.92 15.47
CA ASP A 61 -10.13 -0.29 14.61
C ASP A 61 -10.22 -1.05 13.28
N ILE A 62 -11.34 -1.73 13.06
CA ILE A 62 -11.58 -2.54 11.85
C ILE A 62 -12.43 -1.81 10.81
N LEU A 63 -12.85 -0.56 11.06
CA LEU A 63 -13.61 0.18 10.06
C LEU A 63 -12.84 0.33 8.73
N PRO A 64 -11.52 0.60 8.71
CA PRO A 64 -10.76 0.64 7.46
C PRO A 64 -10.84 -0.69 6.69
N LEU A 65 -10.71 -1.83 7.38
CA LEU A 65 -10.78 -3.16 6.78
C LEU A 65 -12.18 -3.44 6.20
N ILE A 66 -13.24 -3.09 6.92
CA ILE A 66 -14.63 -3.23 6.45
C ILE A 66 -14.86 -2.35 5.21
N THR A 67 -14.34 -1.12 5.24
CA THR A 67 -14.50 -0.16 4.13
C THR A 67 -13.79 -0.67 2.87
N GLU A 68 -12.59 -1.23 3.04
CA GLU A 68 -11.83 -1.84 1.95
C GLU A 68 -12.57 -3.05 1.35
N GLU A 69 -13.02 -4.01 2.17
CA GLU A 69 -13.76 -5.17 1.66
C GLU A 69 -15.06 -4.76 0.95
N ALA A 70 -15.80 -3.80 1.52
CA ALA A 70 -17.00 -3.25 0.88
C ALA A 70 -16.68 -2.61 -0.49
N TYR A 71 -15.55 -1.92 -0.61
CA TYR A 71 -15.10 -1.32 -1.86
C TYR A 71 -14.67 -2.39 -2.88
N LEU A 72 -13.93 -3.41 -2.45
CA LEU A 72 -13.44 -4.49 -3.31
C LEU A 72 -14.55 -5.44 -3.78
N ASP A 73 -15.63 -5.56 -3.03
CA ASP A 73 -16.85 -6.24 -3.47
C ASP A 73 -17.54 -5.48 -4.59
N ALA A 74 -17.60 -4.14 -4.49
CA ALA A 74 -18.15 -3.29 -5.54
C ALA A 74 -17.20 -3.13 -6.75
N ASN A 75 -15.89 -3.30 -6.55
CA ASN A 75 -14.85 -3.11 -7.57
C ASN A 75 -13.85 -4.28 -7.58
N PRO A 76 -14.24 -5.48 -8.04
CA PRO A 76 -13.37 -6.65 -8.01
C PRO A 76 -12.05 -6.47 -8.77
N ALA A 77 -12.07 -5.70 -9.86
CA ALA A 77 -10.89 -5.39 -10.67
C ALA A 77 -9.84 -4.54 -9.92
N ALA A 78 -10.18 -3.94 -8.77
CA ALA A 78 -9.23 -3.21 -7.95
C ALA A 78 -8.44 -4.13 -6.98
N ARG A 79 -8.81 -5.41 -6.85
CA ARG A 79 -8.14 -6.35 -5.93
C ARG A 79 -6.64 -6.52 -6.23
N PRO A 80 -6.19 -6.70 -7.49
CA PRO A 80 -4.75 -6.77 -7.78
C PRO A 80 -4.02 -5.47 -7.44
N ALA A 81 -4.68 -4.33 -7.68
CA ALA A 81 -4.15 -3.02 -7.32
C ALA A 81 -3.97 -2.85 -5.80
N ARG A 82 -4.94 -3.29 -5.00
CA ARG A 82 -4.81 -3.27 -3.54
C ARG A 82 -3.71 -4.20 -3.03
N ALA A 83 -3.60 -5.41 -3.57
CA ALA A 83 -2.52 -6.33 -3.23
C ALA A 83 -1.14 -5.73 -3.54
N PHE A 84 -0.98 -5.16 -4.74
CA PHE A 84 0.25 -4.48 -5.17
C PHE A 84 0.65 -3.34 -4.22
N LEU A 85 -0.30 -2.50 -3.80
CA LEU A 85 -0.04 -1.39 -2.89
C LEU A 85 0.38 -1.86 -1.49
N THR A 86 -0.23 -2.94 -0.98
CA THR A 86 0.19 -3.57 0.27
C THR A 86 1.64 -4.07 0.18
N MET A 87 1.99 -4.79 -0.89
CA MET A 87 3.37 -5.24 -1.12
C MET A 87 4.36 -4.06 -1.18
N CYS A 88 3.99 -2.96 -1.84
CA CYS A 88 4.80 -1.73 -1.87
C CYS A 88 5.01 -1.14 -0.46
N SER A 89 3.98 -1.20 0.39
CA SER A 89 4.04 -0.69 1.76
C SER A 89 4.87 -1.58 2.70
N GLU A 90 4.92 -2.88 2.43
CA GLU A 90 5.68 -3.88 3.19
C GLU A 90 7.11 -4.04 2.68
N GLY A 91 7.40 -3.59 1.45
CA GLY A 91 8.70 -3.74 0.82
C GLY A 91 8.91 -5.11 0.16
N ASP A 92 7.82 -5.84 -0.13
CA ASP A 92 7.87 -7.17 -0.74
C ASP A 92 8.14 -7.08 -2.25
N VAL A 93 9.41 -6.89 -2.60
CA VAL A 93 9.88 -6.77 -3.99
C VAL A 93 9.61 -8.05 -4.81
N ALA A 94 9.77 -9.22 -4.20
CA ALA A 94 9.53 -10.49 -4.87
C ALA A 94 8.04 -10.64 -5.20
N GLY A 95 7.16 -10.39 -4.22
CA GLY A 95 5.71 -10.40 -4.44
C GLY A 95 5.25 -9.41 -5.50
N ILE A 96 5.84 -8.21 -5.56
CA ILE A 96 5.54 -7.24 -6.63
C ILE A 96 5.85 -7.82 -8.01
N ILE A 97 7.02 -8.42 -8.20
CA ILE A 97 7.41 -9.00 -9.49
C ILE A 97 6.52 -10.19 -9.84
N GLU A 98 6.29 -11.10 -8.91
CA GLU A 98 5.41 -12.26 -9.12
C GLU A 98 4.00 -11.83 -9.53
N LEU A 99 3.43 -10.81 -8.87
CA LEU A 99 2.12 -10.26 -9.23
C LEU A 99 2.11 -9.63 -10.63
N LEU A 100 3.13 -8.85 -10.98
CA LEU A 100 3.21 -8.22 -12.30
C LEU A 100 3.33 -9.26 -13.42
N MET A 101 4.10 -10.33 -13.19
CA MET A 101 4.20 -11.46 -14.12
C MET A 101 2.88 -12.20 -14.25
N ALA A 102 2.21 -12.52 -13.15
CA ALA A 102 0.92 -13.20 -13.17
C ALA A 102 -0.15 -12.40 -13.93
N ILE A 103 -0.18 -11.08 -13.74
CA ILE A 103 -1.11 -10.20 -14.47
C ILE A 103 -0.81 -10.18 -15.96
N GLU A 104 0.46 -10.21 -16.38
CA GLU A 104 0.81 -10.25 -17.80
C GLU A 104 0.48 -11.62 -18.44
N GLU A 105 0.68 -12.72 -17.69
CA GLU A 105 0.42 -14.08 -18.17
C GLU A 105 -1.07 -14.40 -18.32
N ASP A 106 -1.90 -13.98 -17.36
CA ASP A 106 -3.34 -14.26 -17.31
C ASP A 106 -4.21 -13.12 -17.88
N ARG A 107 -3.61 -12.16 -18.60
CA ARG A 107 -4.29 -10.93 -19.04
C ARG A 107 -5.36 -11.18 -20.11
N ASP A 108 -6.60 -10.79 -19.83
CA ASP A 108 -7.63 -10.57 -20.85
C ASP A 108 -7.63 -9.11 -21.36
N GLU A 109 -8.29 -8.83 -22.50
CA GLU A 109 -8.29 -7.49 -23.13
C GLU A 109 -8.85 -6.37 -22.23
N GLU A 110 -9.73 -6.71 -21.29
CA GLU A 110 -10.38 -5.76 -20.37
C GLU A 110 -9.61 -5.61 -19.03
N ASP A 111 -8.57 -6.41 -18.81
CA ASP A 111 -7.81 -6.42 -17.57
C ASP A 111 -6.73 -5.33 -17.54
N MET A 112 -6.50 -4.84 -16.32
CA MET A 112 -5.46 -3.87 -16.01
C MET A 112 -4.09 -4.42 -16.39
N SER A 113 -3.36 -3.69 -17.22
CA SER A 113 -1.98 -4.06 -17.58
C SER A 113 -1.02 -3.83 -16.40
N PRO A 114 0.16 -4.50 -16.39
CA PRO A 114 1.20 -4.22 -15.40
C PRO A 114 1.64 -2.74 -15.38
N ALA A 115 1.67 -2.10 -16.55
CA ALA A 115 2.01 -0.68 -16.67
C ALA A 115 0.96 0.24 -16.02
N GLU A 116 -0.32 -0.09 -16.12
CA GLU A 116 -1.40 0.63 -15.44
C GLU A 116 -1.38 0.36 -13.94
N LEU A 117 -1.15 -0.88 -13.52
CA LEU A 117 -1.02 -1.27 -12.11
C LEU A 117 0.07 -0.47 -11.39
N LEU A 118 1.26 -0.38 -11.97
CA LEU A 118 2.39 0.38 -11.43
C LEU A 118 2.07 1.88 -11.21
N ARG A 119 1.06 2.40 -11.91
CA ARG A 119 0.63 3.81 -11.89
C ARG A 119 -0.73 3.99 -11.21
N TYR A 120 -1.27 2.92 -10.63
CA TYR A 120 -2.56 2.96 -9.96
C TYR A 120 -2.54 3.95 -8.81
N GLN A 121 -3.60 4.77 -8.73
CA GLN A 121 -3.84 5.72 -7.65
C GLN A 121 -5.03 5.25 -6.85
N ASP A 122 -4.82 5.01 -5.56
CA ASP A 122 -5.84 4.39 -4.73
C ASP A 122 -6.80 5.42 -4.11
N PRO A 123 -8.11 5.38 -4.44
CA PRO A 123 -9.09 6.27 -3.86
C PRO A 123 -9.28 6.06 -2.35
N LEU A 124 -8.96 4.88 -1.79
CA LEU A 124 -9.08 4.62 -0.35
C LEU A 124 -7.94 5.25 0.46
N GLU A 125 -6.77 5.43 -0.17
CA GLU A 125 -5.56 5.97 0.45
C GLU A 125 -5.23 7.38 -0.06
N GLY A 126 -6.23 8.18 -0.43
CA GLY A 126 -6.05 9.57 -0.84
C GLY A 126 -5.29 9.72 -2.15
N MET A 127 -5.60 8.88 -3.14
CA MET A 127 -4.98 8.84 -4.48
C MET A 127 -3.47 8.59 -4.48
N LYS A 128 -2.95 8.00 -3.41
CA LYS A 128 -1.54 7.57 -3.33
C LYS A 128 -1.25 6.46 -4.33
N THR A 129 -0.03 6.45 -4.83
CA THR A 129 0.53 5.35 -5.63
C THR A 129 1.40 4.45 -4.76
N GLY A 130 1.81 3.29 -5.29
CA GLY A 130 2.77 2.41 -4.62
C GLY A 130 4.06 3.12 -4.23
N LEU A 131 4.51 4.10 -5.04
CA LEU A 131 5.70 4.89 -4.74
C LEU A 131 5.50 5.80 -3.52
N HIS A 132 4.32 6.41 -3.36
CA HIS A 132 4.02 7.20 -2.16
C HIS A 132 4.05 6.31 -0.91
N MET A 133 3.42 5.14 -0.99
CA MET A 133 3.34 4.20 0.15
C MET A 133 4.71 3.65 0.54
N ALA A 134 5.52 3.24 -0.45
CA ALA A 134 6.88 2.75 -0.21
C ALA A 134 7.76 3.83 0.45
N VAL A 135 7.64 5.09 0.02
CA VAL A 135 8.33 6.23 0.66
C VAL A 135 7.84 6.45 2.09
N GLU A 136 6.53 6.50 2.33
CA GLU A 136 5.95 6.72 3.66
C GLU A 136 6.33 5.64 4.67
N LYS A 137 6.55 4.42 4.20
CA LYS A 137 6.97 3.27 5.01
C LYS A 137 8.48 3.04 5.02
N ASN A 138 9.26 3.90 4.37
CA ASN A 138 10.72 3.81 4.28
C ASN A 138 11.22 2.48 3.67
N GLN A 139 10.50 1.98 2.65
CA GLN A 139 10.83 0.75 1.92
C GLN A 139 11.72 1.07 0.71
N GLN A 140 13.03 1.12 0.93
CA GLN A 140 13.99 1.61 -0.06
C GLN A 140 14.07 0.72 -1.30
N GLU A 141 14.00 -0.59 -1.12
CA GLU A 141 14.08 -1.59 -2.18
C GLU A 141 12.87 -1.51 -3.11
N ALA A 142 11.66 -1.38 -2.53
CA ALA A 142 10.45 -1.16 -3.30
C ALA A 142 10.48 0.18 -4.05
N VAL A 143 10.98 1.26 -3.43
CA VAL A 143 11.19 2.55 -4.13
C VAL A 143 12.07 2.38 -5.36
N TRP A 144 13.20 1.68 -5.22
CA TRP A 144 14.11 1.44 -6.34
C TRP A 144 13.48 0.64 -7.46
N LEU A 145 12.79 -0.44 -7.11
CA LEU A 145 12.10 -1.26 -8.08
C LEU A 145 11.04 -0.46 -8.84
N LEU A 146 10.20 0.30 -8.13
CA LEU A 146 9.14 1.10 -8.74
C LEU A 146 9.70 2.19 -9.67
N LEU A 147 10.79 2.84 -9.28
CA LEU A 147 11.50 3.78 -10.16
C LEU A 147 12.09 3.06 -11.38
N TRP A 148 12.67 1.89 -11.20
CA TRP A 148 13.23 1.11 -12.29
C TRP A 148 12.15 0.72 -13.31
N LEU A 149 11.00 0.25 -12.82
CA LEU A 149 9.91 -0.25 -13.65
C LEU A 149 9.10 0.86 -14.31
N ALA A 150 8.85 2.00 -13.65
CA ALA A 150 7.82 2.95 -14.10
C ALA A 150 8.25 4.42 -14.16
N SER A 151 9.53 4.73 -13.97
CA SER A 151 10.04 6.10 -14.14
C SER A 151 10.68 6.35 -15.52
N SER A 152 10.70 7.62 -15.93
CA SER A 152 11.40 8.06 -17.15
C SER A 152 12.92 8.25 -16.95
N VAL A 153 13.46 7.87 -15.79
CA VAL A 153 14.89 7.96 -15.49
C VAL A 153 15.66 7.03 -16.44
N PRO A 154 16.73 7.49 -17.10
CA PRO A 154 17.48 6.64 -18.01
C PRO A 154 18.25 5.55 -17.24
N THR A 155 18.38 4.37 -17.84
CA THR A 155 18.99 3.19 -17.22
C THR A 155 20.39 3.45 -16.66
N ASN A 156 21.19 4.26 -17.34
CA ASN A 156 22.56 4.59 -16.94
C ASN A 156 22.67 5.49 -15.70
N ALA A 157 21.55 6.06 -15.25
CA ALA A 157 21.52 6.85 -14.02
C ALA A 157 21.32 5.95 -12.78
N PHE A 158 20.79 4.73 -12.95
CA PHE A 158 20.63 3.79 -11.84
C PHE A 158 21.97 3.19 -11.44
N PRO A 159 22.19 2.93 -10.14
CA PRO A 159 23.33 2.14 -9.67
C PRO A 159 23.38 0.78 -10.38
N GLU A 160 24.59 0.31 -10.68
CA GLU A 160 24.80 -0.97 -11.38
C GLU A 160 24.19 -2.13 -10.60
N GLU A 161 24.26 -2.08 -9.26
CA GLU A 161 23.69 -3.08 -8.37
C GLU A 161 22.16 -3.18 -8.50
N VAL A 162 21.48 -2.03 -8.62
CA VAL A 162 20.03 -1.99 -8.80
C VAL A 162 19.65 -2.53 -10.17
N ALA A 163 20.39 -2.15 -11.21
CA ALA A 163 20.16 -2.63 -12.57
C ALA A 163 20.39 -4.14 -12.69
N GLN A 164 21.46 -4.67 -12.09
CA GLN A 164 21.78 -6.09 -12.10
C GLN A 164 20.73 -6.90 -11.32
N ALA A 165 20.37 -6.46 -10.10
CA ALA A 165 19.36 -7.14 -9.30
C ALA A 165 18.00 -7.19 -10.02
N ALA A 166 17.59 -6.09 -10.66
CA ALA A 166 16.37 -6.06 -11.44
C ALA A 166 16.41 -7.07 -12.61
N GLN A 167 17.55 -7.19 -13.31
CA GLN A 167 17.71 -8.18 -14.37
C GLN A 167 17.64 -9.62 -13.86
N GLU A 168 18.28 -9.92 -12.73
CA GLU A 168 18.27 -11.25 -12.11
C GLU A 168 16.87 -11.68 -11.68
N MET A 169 16.03 -10.74 -11.26
CA MET A 169 14.62 -10.97 -10.92
C MET A 169 13.68 -10.98 -12.13
N GLY A 170 14.19 -10.77 -13.36
CA GLY A 170 13.34 -10.67 -14.56
C GLY A 170 12.52 -9.37 -14.63
N ALA A 171 12.85 -8.38 -13.81
CA ALA A 171 12.22 -7.06 -13.77
C ALA A 171 12.75 -6.19 -14.92
N GLY A 172 12.26 -6.45 -16.13
CA GLY A 172 12.55 -5.64 -17.31
C GLY A 172 11.96 -4.22 -17.20
N ARG A 173 12.35 -3.33 -18.13
CA ARG A 173 11.91 -1.92 -18.14
C ARG A 173 10.83 -1.64 -19.18
N GLU A 174 10.12 -2.65 -19.64
CA GLU A 174 9.10 -2.54 -20.69
C GLU A 174 7.94 -1.66 -20.22
N THR A 175 7.62 -1.72 -18.93
CA THR A 175 6.56 -0.94 -18.27
C THR A 175 6.94 0.52 -17.99
N ALA A 176 8.19 0.92 -18.28
CA ALA A 176 8.70 2.27 -18.04
C ALA A 176 8.14 3.31 -19.02
N SER A 177 7.64 2.84 -20.17
CA SER A 177 6.93 3.69 -21.12
C SER A 177 5.63 4.24 -20.52
N GLY A 178 5.27 5.49 -20.89
CA GLY A 178 4.05 6.16 -20.41
C GLY A 178 4.31 7.35 -19.49
N VAL A 179 3.33 7.68 -18.66
CA VAL A 179 3.45 8.77 -17.66
C VAL A 179 4.51 8.39 -16.64
N ASP A 180 5.43 9.32 -16.33
CA ASP A 180 6.45 9.07 -15.31
C ASP A 180 5.79 8.91 -13.93
N LEU A 181 6.01 7.78 -13.27
CA LEU A 181 5.50 7.50 -11.94
C LEU A 181 5.84 8.61 -10.93
N ARG A 182 6.99 9.27 -11.08
CA ARG A 182 7.43 10.38 -10.21
C ARG A 182 6.55 11.64 -10.33
N SER A 183 5.84 11.78 -11.45
CA SER A 183 5.00 12.94 -11.72
C SER A 183 3.59 12.82 -11.14
N LEU A 184 3.18 11.62 -10.72
CA LEU A 184 1.87 11.37 -10.13
C LEU A 184 1.79 12.02 -8.74
N ARG A 185 0.59 12.52 -8.41
CA ARG A 185 0.33 13.28 -7.19
C ARG A 185 -0.84 12.71 -6.41
N ASP A 186 -0.70 12.67 -5.09
CA ASP A 186 -1.79 12.34 -4.17
C ASP A 186 -2.91 13.40 -4.16
N GLU A 187 -3.96 13.15 -3.39
CA GLU A 187 -5.11 14.05 -3.24
C GLU A 187 -4.73 15.42 -2.66
N GLN A 188 -3.61 15.51 -1.93
CA GLN A 188 -3.06 16.77 -1.42
C GLN A 188 -2.12 17.45 -2.43
N HIS A 189 -2.11 16.99 -3.69
CA HIS A 189 -1.24 17.45 -4.77
C HIS A 189 0.25 17.30 -4.48
N ARG A 190 0.66 16.35 -3.64
CA ARG A 190 2.06 16.06 -3.33
C ARG A 190 2.55 14.91 -4.21
N SER A 191 3.77 15.01 -4.73
CA SER A 191 4.44 13.85 -5.34
C SER A 191 5.09 12.98 -4.26
N ALA A 192 5.53 11.78 -4.62
CA ALA A 192 6.31 10.94 -3.72
C ALA A 192 7.61 11.62 -3.22
N GLU A 193 8.21 12.49 -4.05
CA GLU A 193 9.35 13.32 -3.66
C GLU A 193 8.97 14.34 -2.59
N ASP A 194 7.83 15.01 -2.74
CA ASP A 194 7.31 15.97 -1.77
C ASP A 194 7.01 15.29 -0.42
N VAL A 195 6.45 14.07 -0.47
CA VAL A 195 6.22 13.23 0.72
C VAL A 195 7.54 12.86 1.40
N ALA A 196 8.53 12.40 0.62
CA ALA A 196 9.85 12.04 1.16
C ALA A 196 10.49 13.24 1.89
N ARG A 197 10.49 14.42 1.25
CA ARG A 197 11.07 15.65 1.80
C ARG A 197 10.43 16.05 3.13
N GLY A 198 9.13 15.83 3.28
CA GLY A 198 8.39 16.10 4.52
C GLY A 198 8.75 15.19 5.70
N MET A 199 9.31 14.00 5.45
CA MET A 199 9.59 13.00 6.50
C MET A 199 10.96 13.16 7.17
N GLY A 200 11.90 13.93 6.58
CA GLY A 200 13.19 14.23 7.21
C GLY A 200 14.18 13.05 7.40
N GLY A 201 13.99 11.92 6.70
CA GLY A 201 14.84 10.71 6.76
C GLY A 201 15.92 10.62 5.66
N SER A 202 16.52 9.44 5.46
CA SER A 202 17.43 9.16 4.31
C SER A 202 16.71 9.43 2.98
N LEU A 203 15.50 8.89 2.81
CA LEU A 203 14.57 9.20 1.70
C LEU A 203 14.20 10.69 1.59
N GLY A 204 14.10 11.41 2.70
CA GLY A 204 13.83 12.86 2.67
C GLY A 204 15.01 13.72 2.25
N ARG A 205 16.24 13.30 2.58
CA ARG A 205 17.47 13.88 2.01
C ARG A 205 17.59 13.57 0.52
N LEU A 206 17.09 12.43 0.09
CA LEU A 206 17.01 12.05 -1.32
C LEU A 206 15.99 12.89 -2.08
N GLY A 207 14.88 13.31 -1.42
CA GLY A 207 13.80 14.19 -1.91
C GLY A 207 14.21 15.56 -2.46
N GLY A 208 15.50 15.91 -2.50
CA GLY A 208 16.02 17.08 -3.21
C GLY A 208 16.82 16.75 -4.47
N SER A 209 17.06 15.46 -4.75
CA SER A 209 18.03 15.00 -5.77
C SER A 209 17.57 13.80 -6.59
N TRP A 210 16.25 13.56 -6.75
CA TRP A 210 15.73 12.52 -7.66
C TRP A 210 15.98 12.86 -9.16
N CYS A 211 16.64 13.99 -9.44
CA CYS A 211 17.32 14.32 -10.68
C CYS A 211 18.82 13.99 -10.57
N SER A 212 19.36 13.20 -11.51
CA SER A 212 20.77 12.90 -11.88
C SER A 212 21.91 12.88 -10.83
N GLU A 213 21.94 13.76 -9.83
CA GLU A 213 22.97 13.86 -8.79
C GLU A 213 22.64 13.05 -7.51
N GLY A 214 21.39 12.67 -7.26
CA GLY A 214 21.01 11.98 -6.01
C GLY A 214 21.13 10.48 -5.96
N LEU A 215 21.26 9.84 -7.12
CA LEU A 215 21.48 8.40 -7.24
C LEU A 215 22.84 8.01 -6.64
N ASP A 216 23.76 8.98 -6.54
CA ASP A 216 25.11 8.87 -5.98
C ASP A 216 25.11 8.78 -4.43
N VAL A 217 24.12 9.39 -3.75
CA VAL A 217 24.00 9.31 -2.28
C VAL A 217 23.43 7.95 -1.86
N MET A 218 22.47 7.41 -2.61
CA MET A 218 21.93 6.07 -2.38
C MET A 218 22.95 4.97 -2.71
N SER A 219 23.75 5.14 -3.77
CA SER A 219 24.85 4.22 -4.10
C SER A 219 25.82 4.08 -2.93
N ARG A 220 26.11 5.15 -2.20
CA ARG A 220 26.97 5.11 -0.99
C ARG A 220 26.34 4.35 0.18
N GLU A 221 25.02 4.43 0.38
CA GLU A 221 24.33 3.66 1.44
C GLU A 221 24.18 2.18 1.06
N VAL A 222 23.87 1.87 -0.21
CA VAL A 222 23.86 0.50 -0.74
C VAL A 222 25.24 -0.15 -0.60
N SER A 223 26.31 0.58 -0.91
CA SER A 223 27.69 0.13 -0.75
C SER A 223 28.10 -0.07 0.72
N GLN A 224 27.55 0.72 1.67
CA GLN A 224 27.74 0.49 3.11
C GLN A 224 26.96 -0.74 3.64
N ALA A 225 25.74 -0.97 3.16
CA ALA A 225 24.95 -2.15 3.52
C ALA A 225 25.61 -3.47 3.03
N GLN A 226 26.32 -3.42 1.90
CA GLN A 226 27.15 -4.51 1.40
C GLN A 226 28.37 -4.79 2.29
N TYR A 227 29.01 -3.74 2.83
CA TYR A 227 30.14 -3.87 3.78
C TYR A 227 29.73 -4.49 5.11
N LEU A 228 28.45 -4.42 5.48
CA LEU A 228 27.90 -4.95 6.73
C LEU A 228 27.17 -6.29 6.56
N GLY A 229 27.15 -6.88 5.36
CA GLY A 229 26.54 -8.19 5.13
C GLY A 229 25.02 -8.23 5.34
N LEU A 230 24.33 -7.08 5.24
CA LEU A 230 22.90 -6.95 5.53
C LEU A 230 21.99 -7.35 4.35
N TRP A 231 22.56 -7.76 3.21
CA TRP A 231 21.84 -8.22 2.01
C TRP A 231 21.54 -9.73 2.01
N ALA A 232 21.34 -10.34 3.18
CA ALA A 232 20.88 -11.72 3.25
C ALA A 232 19.35 -11.74 3.10
N PHE A 233 18.89 -12.11 1.90
CA PHE A 233 17.49 -12.34 1.56
C PHE A 233 16.86 -13.39 2.51
N PRO A 234 15.77 -13.07 3.24
CA PRO A 234 15.06 -14.07 4.03
C PRO A 234 14.25 -14.99 3.11
N ASP A 235 14.38 -16.30 3.35
CA ASP A 235 13.64 -17.38 2.70
C ASP A 235 12.13 -17.20 2.89
N GLY A 236 11.39 -17.26 1.78
CA GLY A 236 9.95 -17.05 1.71
C GLY A 236 9.22 -18.10 2.52
N SER A 237 8.68 -17.70 3.69
CA SER A 237 7.76 -18.55 4.42
C SER A 237 6.67 -17.78 5.17
N LYS A 238 5.45 -17.96 4.61
CA LYS A 238 4.12 -18.05 5.25
C LYS A 238 3.55 -16.81 5.93
N TYR A 239 2.26 -16.53 5.69
CA TYR A 239 1.22 -16.52 6.74
C TYR A 239 -0.17 -16.81 6.10
N SER A 240 -0.92 -17.75 6.69
CA SER A 240 -2.35 -17.97 6.41
C SER A 240 -3.12 -17.58 7.67
N ASN A 241 -3.96 -16.55 7.58
CA ASN A 241 -4.67 -15.97 8.72
C ASN A 241 -6.18 -16.22 8.60
N ARG A 242 -6.82 -16.66 9.68
CA ARG A 242 -8.28 -16.80 9.81
C ARG A 242 -8.78 -15.85 10.89
N LEU A 243 -9.68 -14.93 10.53
CA LEU A 243 -10.35 -14.02 11.46
C LEU A 243 -11.49 -14.75 12.19
N GLU A 244 -11.41 -14.86 13.51
CA GLU A 244 -12.54 -15.19 14.38
C GLU A 244 -12.84 -13.97 15.26
N ILE A 245 -14.01 -13.35 15.05
CA ILE A 245 -14.47 -12.20 15.81
C ILE A 245 -15.50 -12.70 16.82
N GLU A 246 -15.17 -12.65 18.11
CA GLU A 246 -16.14 -12.95 19.16
C GLU A 246 -17.08 -11.76 19.38
N PRO A 247 -18.42 -11.98 19.43
CA PRO A 247 -19.36 -10.92 19.73
C PRO A 247 -19.20 -10.45 21.18
N TRP A 248 -19.12 -9.13 21.34
CA TRP A 248 -19.07 -8.45 22.63
C TRP A 248 -20.36 -8.76 23.42
N LEU A 249 -20.27 -9.59 24.47
CA LEU A 249 -21.34 -9.77 25.45
C LEU A 249 -21.18 -8.73 26.55
N PRO A 250 -22.10 -7.76 26.70
CA PRO A 250 -22.10 -6.90 27.87
C PRO A 250 -22.67 -7.67 29.06
N GLY A 251 -21.79 -8.06 29.99
CA GLY A 251 -22.10 -8.33 31.40
C GLY A 251 -22.96 -9.56 31.72
N LEU A 252 -22.29 -10.59 32.24
CA LEU A 252 -22.81 -11.50 33.28
C LEU A 252 -21.65 -11.93 34.18
#